data_AF-A0A936X182-F1
#
_entry.id   AF-A0A936X182-F1
#
_cell.length_a   1.000
_cell.length_b   1.000
_cell.length_c   1.000
_cell.angle_alpha   90.00
_cell.angle_beta   90.00
_cell.angle_gamma   90.00
#
_symmetry.space_group_name_H-M   'P 1'
#
loop_
_entity.id
_entity.type
_entity.pdbx_description
1 polymer ?
#
loop_
_entity_poly.entity_id
_entity_poly.type
_entity_poly.pdbx_seq_one_letter_code
_entity_poly.pdbx_strand_id
1 'polypeptide(L)' 'MLNDIIESKLVKGLKTNKVIELLGEPERIDTNFMFYRISQERLGFWPLHTKTLVLELGSDSIVKYNWIHK' A
#
# COMPACT_ATOMS: atom_id res chain seq x y z
N MET A 1 2.01 -8.96 -13.47
CA MET A 1 2.29 -7.60 -13.97
C MET A 1 1.95 -6.51 -12.95
N LEU A 2 0.70 -6.26 -12.55
CA LEU A 2 0.42 -5.27 -11.48
C LEU A 2 0.90 -5.75 -10.09
N ASN A 3 0.77 -7.05 -9.82
CA ASN A 3 1.24 -7.68 -8.58
C ASN A 3 2.75 -7.59 -8.38
N ASP A 4 3.55 -7.56 -9.46
CA ASP A 4 5.02 -7.52 -9.40
C ASP A 4 5.56 -6.10 -9.12
N ILE A 5 4.80 -5.07 -9.50
CA ILE A 5 5.16 -3.65 -9.28
C ILE A 5 5.11 -3.29 -7.80
N ILE A 6 4.17 -3.90 -7.07
CA ILE A 6 3.95 -3.65 -5.65
C ILE A 6 4.89 -4.48 -4.79
N GLU A 7 5.45 -5.57 -5.33
CA GLU A 7 6.13 -6.59 -4.54
C GLU A 7 7.57 -6.30 -4.10
N SER A 8 8.30 -5.26 -4.54
CA SER A 8 9.63 -5.09 -3.90
C SER A 8 10.34 -3.75 -3.82
N LYS A 9 10.25 -2.79 -4.76
CA LYS A 9 11.28 -1.71 -4.74
C LYS A 9 10.86 -0.31 -5.14
N LEU A 10 9.69 -0.10 -5.75
CA LEU A 10 9.38 1.22 -6.33
C LEU A 10 8.98 2.27 -5.29
N VAL A 11 8.36 1.88 -4.18
CA VAL A 11 7.87 2.82 -3.16
C VAL A 11 8.82 3.04 -1.98
N LYS A 12 9.81 2.17 -1.78
CA LYS A 12 10.78 2.34 -0.68
C LYS A 12 11.69 3.53 -0.96
N GLY A 13 11.78 4.47 -0.01
CA GLY A 13 12.55 5.70 -0.16
C GLY A 13 11.82 6.84 -0.88
N LEU A 14 10.57 6.63 -1.32
CA LEU A 14 9.75 7.72 -1.84
C LEU A 14 9.12 8.54 -0.69
N LYS A 15 8.95 9.84 -0.94
CA LYS A 15 8.15 10.71 -0.08
C LYS A 15 6.66 10.42 -0.26
N THR A 16 5.90 10.57 0.80
CA THR A 16 4.45 10.38 0.84
C THR A 16 3.71 11.01 -0.34
N ASN A 17 4.00 12.26 -0.69
CA ASN A 17 3.34 12.95 -1.81
C ASN A 17 3.53 12.21 -3.14
N LYS A 18 4.73 11.69 -3.40
CA LYS A 18 5.03 10.97 -4.64
C LYS A 18 4.41 9.57 -4.65
N VAL A 19 4.26 8.97 -3.47
CA VAL A 19 3.54 7.71 -3.30
C VAL A 19 2.07 7.91 -3.64
N ILE A 20 1.45 8.97 -3.13
CA ILE A 20 0.04 9.30 -3.43
C ILE A 20 -0.15 9.62 -4.92
N GLU A 21 0.78 10.34 -5.55
CA GLU A 21 0.73 10.57 -7.00
C GLU A 21 0.80 9.28 -7.82
N LEU A 22 1.57 8.29 -7.37
CA LEU A 22 1.78 7.03 -8.10
C LEU A 22 0.69 5.98 -7.84
N LEU A 23 0.24 5.86 -6.58
CA LEU A 23 -0.68 4.82 -6.14
C LEU A 23 -2.12 5.32 -5.95
N GLY A 24 -2.33 6.63 -5.96
CA GLY A 24 -3.59 7.27 -5.57
C GLY A 24 -3.72 7.48 -4.07
N GLU A 25 -4.92 7.81 -3.61
CA GLU A 25 -5.20 7.98 -2.19
C GLU A 25 -5.23 6.61 -1.48
N PRO A 26 -4.56 6.47 -0.32
CA PRO A 26 -4.66 5.27 0.50
C PRO A 26 -6.08 5.10 1.03
N GLU A 27 -6.50 3.85 1.17
CA GLU A 27 -7.83 3.55 1.73
C GLU A 27 -7.89 3.84 3.24
N ARG A 28 -6.74 3.69 3.92
CA ARG A 28 -6.61 4.07 5.32
C ARG A 28 -5.23 4.66 5.58
N ILE A 29 -5.22 5.72 6.37
CA ILE A 29 -4.00 6.33 6.91
C ILE A 29 -4.04 6.18 8.43
N ASP A 30 -2.93 5.71 8.98
CA ASP A 30 -2.58 5.78 10.38
C ASP A 30 -1.33 6.65 10.52
N THR A 31 -1.00 7.08 11.74
CA THR A 31 0.02 8.10 12.05
C THR A 31 1.31 7.92 11.23
N ASN A 32 1.82 6.68 11.15
CA ASN A 32 3.01 6.33 10.37
C ASN A 32 2.75 5.21 9.34
N PHE A 33 1.49 4.84 9.08
CA PHE A 33 1.19 3.71 8.21
C PHE A 33 0.16 4.10 7.15
N MET A 34 0.40 3.70 5.91
CA MET A 34 -0.56 3.84 4.82
C MET A 34 -0.96 2.47 4.31
N PHE A 35 -2.26 2.28 4.11
CA PHE A 35 -2.85 1.03 3.68
C PHE A 35 -3.52 1.22 2.33
N TYR A 36 -3.04 0.47 1.34
CA TYR A 36 -3.56 0.47 -0.02
C TYR A 36 -4.14 -0.90 -0.34
N ARG A 37 -5.43 -0.98 -0.64
CA ARG A 37 -6.02 -2.24 -1.10
C ARG A 37 -5.63 -2.48 -2.56
N ILE A 38 -4.85 -3.52 -2.79
CA ILE A 38 -4.39 -3.93 -4.13
C ILE A 38 -5.51 -4.67 -4.86
N SER A 39 -6.10 -5.64 -4.16
CA SER A 39 -7.14 -6.50 -4.71
C SER A 39 -8.00 -7.04 -3.58
N GLN A 40 -9.29 -7.17 -3.82
CA GLN A 40 -10.19 -7.82 -2.90
C GLN A 40 -11.10 -8.74 -3.70
N GLU A 41 -10.92 -10.04 -3.51
CA GLU A 41 -11.76 -11.06 -4.07
C GLU A 41 -13.01 -11.21 -3.21
N ARG A 42 -14.19 -11.17 -3.85
CA ARG A 42 -15.48 -11.21 -3.18
C ARG A 42 -16.34 -12.32 -3.77
N LEU A 43 -17.09 -13.00 -2.89
CA LEU A 43 -18.19 -13.87 -3.28
C LEU A 43 -19.49 -13.23 -2.79
N GLY A 44 -20.23 -12.60 -3.72
CA GLY A 44 -21.38 -11.77 -3.36
C GLY A 44 -20.97 -10.58 -2.48
N PHE A 45 -21.54 -10.47 -1.28
CA PHE A 45 -21.24 -9.39 -0.33
C PHE A 45 -20.07 -9.69 0.61
N TRP A 46 -19.50 -10.90 0.56
CA TRP A 46 -18.45 -11.33 1.50
C TRP A 46 -17.06 -11.23 0.86
N PRO A 47 -16.10 -10.52 1.47
CA PRO A 47 -14.70 -10.56 1.05
C PRO A 47 -14.09 -11.92 1.42
N LEU A 48 -13.58 -12.64 0.42
CA LEU A 48 -12.89 -13.92 0.58
C LEU A 48 -11.39 -13.72 0.82
N HIS A 49 -10.76 -12.89 0.00
CA HIS A 49 -9.32 -12.62 0.05
C HIS A 49 -9.06 -11.14 -0.17
N THR A 50 -8.24 -10.52 0.68
CA THR A 50 -7.94 -9.09 0.57
C THR A 50 -6.44 -8.88 0.63
N LYS A 51 -5.87 -8.50 -0.51
CA LYS A 51 -4.47 -8.08 -0.57
C LYS A 51 -4.38 -6.58 -0.31
N THR A 52 -3.63 -6.24 0.73
CA THR A 52 -3.38 -4.88 1.18
C THR A 52 -1.87 -4.62 1.19
N LEU A 53 -1.43 -3.58 0.51
CA LEU A 53 -0.09 -3.05 0.64
C LEU A 53 -0.05 -2.13 1.87
N VAL A 54 0.88 -2.42 2.77
CA VAL A 54 1.16 -1.60 3.94
C VAL A 54 2.48 -0.89 3.70
N LEU A 55 2.47 0.43 3.86
CA LEU A 55 3.64 1.28 3.79
C LEU A 55 3.88 1.89 5.17
N GLU A 56 5.09 1.73 5.70
CA GLU A 56 5.52 2.38 6.92
C GLU A 56 6.34 3.63 6.59
N LEU A 57 5.88 4.77 7.09
CA LEU A 57 6.51 6.07 6.96
C LEU A 57 7.46 6.31 8.13
N GLY A 58 8.69 6.74 7.83
CA GLY A 58 9.61 7.29 8.81
C GLY A 58 9.29 8.74 9.17
N SER A 59 10.06 9.30 10.10
CA SER A 59 9.94 10.67 10.61
C SER A 59 9.89 11.76 9.53
N ASP A 60 10.56 11.51 8.40
CA ASP A 60 10.66 12.45 7.27
C ASP A 60 9.55 12.28 6.23
N SER A 61 8.49 11.53 6.54
CA SER A 61 7.44 11.15 5.58
C SER A 61 8.00 10.40 4.37
N ILE A 62 9.03 9.58 4.61
CA ILE A 62 9.66 8.70 3.62
C ILE A 62 9.29 7.27 3.95
N VAL A 63 8.89 6.50 2.94
CA VAL A 63 8.58 5.08 3.11
C VAL A 63 9.87 4.32 3.49
N LYS A 64 9.92 3.80 4.73
CA LYS A 64 11.02 2.97 5.22
C LYS A 64 10.82 1.50 4.86
N TYR A 65 9.61 1.00 5.08
CA TYR A 65 9.26 -0.39 4.87
C TYR A 65 7.97 -0.49 4.07
N ASN A 66 7.88 -1.56 3.29
CA ASN A 66 6.65 -1.97 2.62
C ASN A 66 6.50 -3.48 2.77
N TRP A 67 5.25 -3.93 2.86
CA TRP A 67 4.92 -5.34 2.80
C TRP A 67 3.48 -5.53 2.32
N ILE A 68 3.19 -6.72 1.81
CA ILE A 68 1.84 -7.09 1.37
C ILE A 68 1.24 -8.01 2.43
N HIS A 69 0.06 -7.63 2.91
CA HIS A 69 -0.83 -8.48 3.69
C HIS A 69 -1.88 -9.09 2.75
N LYS A 70 -2.26 -10.36 2.93
CA LYS A 70 -3.14 -11.11 2.02
C LYS A 70 -4.24 -11.84 2.78
#